data_AF-A0A0A6USQ0-F1
#
_entry.id   AF-A0A0A6USQ0-F1
#
_cell.length_a   1.000
_cell.length_b   1.000
_cell.length_c   1.000
_cell.angle_alpha   90.00
_cell.angle_beta   90.00
_cell.angle_gamma   90.00
#
_symmetry.space_group_name_H-M   'P 1'
#
loop_
_entity.id
_entity.type
_entity.pdbx_description
1 polymer ?
#
loop_
_entity_poly.entity_id
_entity_poly.type
_entity_poly.pdbx_seq_one_letter_code
_entity_poly.pdbx_strand_id
1 'polypeptide(L)'
;MHHGNHFYGHAHVLAEYCGLDGGDPPRIEGYLQHGWNVVDGLGAGTPYAPGRPIFVWSERTRRRAWSMDRPLATVIGAPFLYILRSTEDDAPEQPREGTIWYPFHGWEGQKVSGDHHRLIDEITATEPGPITFCLYWNEFQDERIRALYERSGRVICHGYRGYMRMRTDPRFLHNQLAELRRHKRVASNRLSTAILYGAAAGCDPAVYGDPMYLDGEDTPTAARIRREWPELHGTAPDPETARATALAELGDGHLASPAELRAILGWPAFGAGLPAKVAA
;
A
#
# COMPACT_ATOMS: atom_id res chain seq x y z
N MET A 1 21.16 1.63 -4.88
CA MET A 1 19.68 1.72 -4.97
C MET A 1 19.10 0.75 -3.97
N HIS A 2 18.12 1.18 -3.17
CA HIS A 2 17.39 0.26 -2.31
C HIS A 2 16.34 -0.51 -3.13
N HIS A 3 16.42 -1.84 -3.18
CA HIS A 3 15.51 -2.64 -4.01
C HIS A 3 14.05 -2.51 -3.59
N GLY A 4 13.79 -2.14 -2.32
CA GLY A 4 12.44 -1.92 -1.82
C GLY A 4 11.69 -0.76 -2.51
N ASN A 5 12.39 0.11 -3.25
CA ASN A 5 11.75 1.18 -4.01
C ASN A 5 10.85 0.64 -5.14
N HIS A 6 11.07 -0.59 -5.59
CA HIS A 6 10.22 -1.24 -6.59
C HIS A 6 9.08 -2.03 -5.95
N PHE A 7 9.03 -2.21 -4.62
CA PHE A 7 8.00 -3.05 -4.02
C PHE A 7 6.61 -2.58 -4.42
N TYR A 8 5.76 -3.55 -4.78
CA TYR A 8 4.39 -3.27 -5.23
C TYR A 8 4.32 -2.29 -6.42
N GLY A 9 5.35 -2.20 -7.27
CA GLY A 9 5.34 -1.31 -8.43
C GLY A 9 5.49 0.19 -8.11
N HIS A 10 5.90 0.58 -6.90
CA HIS A 10 5.93 2.00 -6.50
C HIS A 10 6.79 2.88 -7.43
N ALA A 11 8.04 2.48 -7.72
CA ALA A 11 8.90 3.24 -8.64
C ALA A 11 8.31 3.32 -10.07
N HIS A 12 7.59 2.29 -10.51
CA HIS A 12 7.00 2.20 -11.84
C HIS A 12 5.85 3.21 -11.97
N VAL A 13 4.98 3.28 -10.96
CA VAL A 13 3.91 4.28 -10.85
C VAL A 13 4.46 5.70 -10.89
N LEU A 14 5.49 6.01 -10.09
CA LEU A 14 6.05 7.36 -10.04
C LEU A 14 6.70 7.73 -11.38
N ALA A 15 7.35 6.78 -12.07
CA ALA A 15 7.95 7.02 -13.38
C ALA A 15 6.87 7.29 -14.45
N GLU A 16 5.80 6.50 -14.47
CA GLU A 16 4.64 6.69 -15.35
C GLU A 16 4.00 8.08 -15.13
N TYR A 17 3.73 8.46 -13.88
CA TYR A 17 3.23 9.79 -13.53
C TYR A 17 4.17 10.91 -13.99
N CYS A 18 5.47 10.67 -13.89
CA CYS A 18 6.47 11.61 -14.35
C CYS A 18 6.56 11.69 -15.88
N GLY A 19 5.93 10.81 -16.66
CA GLY A 19 6.10 10.72 -18.12
C GLY A 19 7.44 10.09 -18.53
N LEU A 20 7.95 9.15 -17.74
CA LEU A 20 9.13 8.32 -18.03
C LEU A 20 8.68 6.90 -18.38
N ASP A 21 9.63 6.06 -18.84
CA ASP A 21 9.34 4.64 -19.06
C ASP A 21 9.01 3.94 -17.74
N GLY A 22 7.74 3.60 -17.54
CA GLY A 22 7.25 2.87 -16.38
C GLY A 22 7.71 1.41 -16.33
N GLY A 23 8.20 0.83 -17.43
CA GLY A 23 8.76 -0.53 -17.46
C GLY A 23 10.14 -0.63 -16.83
N ASP A 24 10.97 0.41 -16.99
CA ASP A 24 12.33 0.51 -16.45
C ASP A 24 12.55 1.86 -15.75
N PRO A 25 11.97 2.06 -14.55
CA PRO A 25 12.03 3.35 -13.88
C PRO A 25 13.47 3.69 -13.47
N PRO A 26 13.92 4.97 -13.61
CA PRO A 26 15.26 5.34 -13.22
C PRO A 26 15.52 5.12 -11.73
N ARG A 27 16.80 5.14 -11.36
CA ARG A 27 17.19 4.98 -9.97
C ARG A 27 16.68 6.12 -9.11
N ILE A 28 15.90 5.77 -8.08
CA ILE A 28 15.56 6.70 -6.98
C ILE A 28 16.78 6.85 -6.05
N GLU A 29 17.21 8.08 -5.81
CA GLU A 29 18.31 8.43 -4.90
C GLU A 29 17.85 8.53 -3.43
N GLY A 30 17.34 7.43 -2.89
CA GLY A 30 16.87 7.35 -1.50
C GLY A 30 16.03 6.10 -1.24
N TYR A 31 15.19 6.16 -0.22
CA TYR A 31 14.33 5.05 0.21
C TYR A 31 12.87 5.46 0.14
N LEU A 32 12.05 4.69 -0.55
CA LEU A 32 10.62 4.95 -0.64
C LEU A 32 9.86 4.17 0.44
N GLN A 33 9.02 4.86 1.20
CA GLN A 33 7.98 4.22 2.00
C GLN A 33 7.06 3.43 1.07
N HIS A 34 6.88 2.14 1.36
CA HIS A 34 6.14 1.20 0.50
C HIS A 34 4.97 0.51 1.22
N GLY A 35 4.65 0.98 2.43
CA GLY A 35 3.54 0.53 3.24
C GLY A 35 3.25 1.55 4.35
N TRP A 36 1.99 1.63 4.78
CA TRP A 36 1.62 2.41 5.93
C TRP A 36 2.16 1.76 7.21
N ASN A 37 2.74 2.59 8.09
CA ASN A 37 3.14 2.18 9.42
C ASN A 37 3.05 3.37 10.38
N VAL A 38 3.01 3.07 11.67
CA VAL A 38 2.90 4.10 12.72
C VAL A 38 4.23 4.70 13.18
N VAL A 39 5.32 4.34 12.49
CA VAL A 39 6.69 4.72 12.85
C VAL A 39 7.23 5.76 11.87
N ASP A 40 8.44 5.57 11.36
CA ASP A 40 9.20 6.51 10.54
C ASP A 40 9.01 6.32 9.02
N GLY A 41 8.08 5.45 8.60
CA GLY A 41 7.86 5.14 7.18
C GLY A 41 8.81 4.07 6.61
N LEU A 42 9.74 3.52 7.40
CA LEU A 42 10.52 2.35 7.02
C LEU A 42 9.91 1.08 7.64
N GLY A 43 9.99 -0.03 6.91
CA GLY A 43 9.66 -1.33 7.47
C GLY A 43 10.65 -1.73 8.55
N ALA A 44 10.20 -2.48 9.56
CA ALA A 44 11.08 -2.99 10.61
C ALA A 44 12.29 -3.71 10.00
N GLY A 45 13.50 -3.39 10.50
CA GLY A 45 14.75 -4.00 10.02
C GLY A 45 15.22 -3.51 8.65
N THR A 46 14.59 -2.50 8.04
CA THR A 46 15.07 -1.93 6.76
C THR A 46 16.50 -1.39 6.91
N PRO A 47 17.47 -1.88 6.13
CA PRO A 47 18.84 -1.38 6.17
C PRO A 47 18.92 0.06 5.62
N TYR A 48 18.97 1.03 6.52
CA TYR A 48 19.08 2.45 6.18
C TYR A 48 20.54 2.88 6.12
N ALA A 49 20.95 3.48 5.01
CA ALA A 49 22.24 4.13 4.86
C ALA A 49 22.16 5.59 5.35
N PRO A 50 22.94 5.99 6.38
CA PRO A 50 22.97 7.38 6.84
C PRO A 50 23.29 8.37 5.71
N GLY A 51 22.71 9.57 5.80
CA GLY A 51 22.91 10.64 4.80
C GLY A 51 22.12 10.46 3.50
N ARG A 52 21.23 9.47 3.42
CA ARG A 52 20.30 9.30 2.29
C ARG A 52 18.88 9.75 2.68
N PRO A 53 18.13 10.39 1.77
CA PRO A 53 16.76 10.76 2.07
C PRO A 53 15.88 9.51 2.15
N ILE A 54 14.85 9.61 2.98
CA ILE A 54 13.70 8.71 2.92
C ILE A 54 12.50 9.53 2.42
N PHE A 55 11.72 8.95 1.52
CA PHE A 55 10.55 9.55 0.91
C PHE A 55 9.32 8.94 1.57
N VAL A 56 8.62 9.76 2.35
CA VAL A 56 7.50 9.34 3.21
C VAL A 56 6.19 9.93 2.71
N TRP A 57 5.07 9.33 3.10
CA TRP A 57 3.78 9.69 2.54
C TRP A 57 3.20 10.96 3.17
N SER A 58 3.33 11.16 4.48
CA SER A 58 2.69 12.29 5.16
C SER A 58 3.64 13.03 6.09
N GLU A 59 3.25 14.26 6.43
CA GLU A 59 3.94 15.09 7.41
C GLU A 59 3.96 14.44 8.81
N ARG A 60 2.92 13.67 9.16
CA ARG A 60 2.89 12.89 10.39
C ARG A 60 4.01 11.87 10.41
N THR A 61 4.22 11.12 9.33
CA THR A 61 5.33 10.17 9.19
C THR A 61 6.67 10.89 9.19
N ARG A 62 6.80 12.04 8.50
CA ARG A 62 8.05 12.83 8.49
C ARG A 62 8.45 13.26 9.89
N ARG A 63 7.52 13.75 10.71
CA ARG A 63 7.80 14.15 12.11
C ARG A 63 8.30 12.98 12.96
N ARG A 64 7.69 11.80 12.79
CA ARG A 64 8.15 10.57 13.47
C ARG A 64 9.55 10.17 13.00
N ALA A 65 9.81 10.18 11.69
CA ALA A 65 11.12 9.94 11.13
C ALA A 65 12.18 10.91 11.68
N TRP A 66 11.86 12.19 11.79
CA TRP A 66 12.72 13.19 12.41
C TRP A 66 13.07 12.84 13.86
N SER A 67 12.08 12.41 14.65
CA SER A 67 12.31 11.98 16.05
C SER A 67 13.14 10.70 16.18
N MET A 68 13.30 9.95 15.08
CA MET A 68 14.11 8.73 14.99
C MET A 68 15.42 8.98 14.24
N ASP A 69 15.95 10.21 14.30
CA ASP A 69 17.22 10.64 13.71
C ASP A 69 17.29 10.47 12.17
N ARG A 70 16.18 10.79 11.50
CA ARG A 70 16.09 10.84 10.03
C ARG A 70 15.72 12.24 9.55
N PRO A 71 16.63 13.22 9.67
CA PRO A 71 16.35 14.61 9.31
C PRO A 71 16.15 14.81 7.80
N LEU A 72 16.57 13.86 6.96
CA LEU A 72 16.42 13.90 5.51
C LEU A 72 15.10 13.25 5.03
N ALA A 73 14.12 13.06 5.91
CA ALA A 73 12.80 12.60 5.51
C ALA A 73 12.06 13.69 4.72
N THR A 74 11.63 13.35 3.51
CA THR A 74 10.93 14.24 2.57
C THR A 74 9.54 13.69 2.29
N VAL A 75 8.49 14.51 2.48
CA VAL A 75 7.12 14.09 2.14
C VAL A 75 6.93 14.15 0.63
N ILE A 76 6.36 13.08 0.06
CA ILE A 76 5.97 13.06 -1.36
C ILE A 76 4.55 12.52 -1.58
N GLY A 77 3.81 12.15 -0.53
CA GLY A 77 2.55 11.42 -0.70
C GLY A 77 2.74 9.95 -1.08
N ALA A 78 1.68 9.15 -0.93
CA ALA A 78 1.72 7.75 -1.33
C ALA A 78 1.68 7.59 -2.86
N PRO A 79 2.51 6.73 -3.48
CA PRO A 79 2.45 6.46 -4.92
C PRO A 79 1.06 6.09 -5.44
N PHE A 80 0.24 5.43 -4.61
CA PHE A 80 -1.16 5.14 -4.94
C PHE A 80 -2.00 6.39 -5.25
N LEU A 81 -1.77 7.52 -4.56
CA LEU A 81 -2.53 8.74 -4.82
C LEU A 81 -2.18 9.36 -6.18
N TYR A 82 -0.95 9.17 -6.67
CA TYR A 82 -0.55 9.64 -7.99
C TYR A 82 -1.35 8.94 -9.09
N ILE A 83 -1.50 7.60 -9.03
CA ILE A 83 -2.36 6.88 -9.98
C ILE A 83 -3.84 7.19 -9.80
N LEU A 84 -4.29 7.38 -8.55
CA LEU A 84 -5.69 7.67 -8.26
C LEU A 84 -6.11 9.00 -8.91
N ARG A 85 -5.27 10.04 -8.77
CA ARG A 85 -5.50 11.37 -9.34
C ARG A 85 -5.29 11.40 -10.85
N SER A 86 -4.27 10.72 -11.36
CA SER A 86 -3.98 10.74 -12.81
C SER A 86 -4.98 9.95 -13.64
N THR A 87 -5.82 9.12 -13.02
CA THR A 87 -6.83 8.29 -13.68
C THR A 87 -8.24 8.56 -13.13
N GLU A 88 -8.47 9.73 -12.54
CA GLU A 88 -9.76 10.09 -11.94
C GLU A 88 -10.88 10.08 -13.00
N ASP A 89 -10.59 10.59 -14.19
CA ASP A 89 -11.51 10.62 -15.34
C ASP A 89 -11.73 9.23 -15.98
N ASP A 90 -10.86 8.25 -15.69
CA ASP A 90 -10.96 6.88 -16.21
C ASP A 90 -11.77 5.96 -15.30
N ALA A 91 -12.37 6.48 -14.22
CA ALA A 91 -13.15 5.66 -13.31
C ALA A 91 -14.39 5.08 -14.02
N PRO A 92 -14.60 3.74 -13.99
CA PRO A 92 -15.75 3.15 -14.65
C PRO A 92 -17.05 3.65 -14.02
N GLU A 93 -18.04 3.96 -14.85
CA GLU A 93 -19.39 4.35 -14.43
C GLU A 93 -20.19 3.20 -13.79
N GLN A 94 -19.64 1.99 -13.77
CA GLN A 94 -20.33 0.81 -13.26
C GLN A 94 -20.58 0.92 -11.75
N PRO A 95 -21.74 0.45 -11.26
CA PRO A 95 -22.02 0.42 -9.83
C PRO A 95 -20.99 -0.45 -9.10
N ARG A 96 -20.51 0.06 -7.96
CA ARG A 96 -19.61 -0.67 -7.08
C ARG A 96 -20.40 -1.69 -6.27
N GLU A 97 -19.91 -2.91 -6.17
CA GLU A 97 -20.63 -4.01 -5.53
C GLU A 97 -19.72 -4.85 -4.64
N GLY A 98 -20.29 -5.41 -3.58
CA GLY A 98 -19.60 -6.34 -2.69
C GLY A 98 -18.44 -5.73 -1.89
N THR A 99 -17.66 -6.65 -1.31
CA THR A 99 -16.58 -6.36 -0.37
C THR A 99 -15.29 -6.98 -0.86
N ILE A 100 -14.23 -6.17 -0.98
CA ILE A 100 -12.88 -6.69 -1.06
C ILE A 100 -12.28 -6.78 0.34
N TRP A 101 -11.96 -8.00 0.74
CA TRP A 101 -11.36 -8.32 2.02
C TRP A 101 -9.86 -8.58 1.87
N TYR A 102 -9.06 -7.95 2.73
CA TYR A 102 -7.62 -8.16 2.83
C TYR A 102 -7.32 -8.85 4.16
N PRO A 103 -7.16 -10.18 4.20
CA PRO A 103 -6.73 -10.84 5.43
C PRO A 103 -5.37 -10.32 5.86
N PHE A 104 -5.19 -10.18 7.17
CA PHE A 104 -3.90 -9.88 7.74
C PHE A 104 -2.93 -11.02 7.44
N HIS A 105 -1.75 -10.67 6.97
CA HIS A 105 -0.78 -11.62 6.45
C HIS A 105 0.62 -11.34 6.98
N GLY A 106 1.41 -12.39 7.02
CA GLY A 106 2.84 -12.31 7.28
C GLY A 106 3.61 -11.86 6.04
N TRP A 107 4.93 -11.91 6.13
CA TRP A 107 5.82 -11.76 4.97
C TRP A 107 6.92 -12.82 5.05
N GLU A 108 7.84 -12.82 4.09
CA GLU A 108 8.85 -13.88 3.95
C GLU A 108 9.69 -14.09 5.23
N GLY A 109 9.81 -13.05 6.08
CA GLY A 109 10.53 -13.08 7.36
C GLY A 109 9.66 -13.21 8.61
N GLN A 110 8.33 -13.24 8.52
CA GLN A 110 7.45 -13.27 9.70
C GLN A 110 6.14 -14.02 9.42
N LYS A 111 5.83 -15.02 10.25
CA LYS A 111 4.62 -15.85 10.11
C LYS A 111 3.47 -15.28 10.93
N VAL A 112 2.27 -15.52 10.44
CA VAL A 112 1.02 -15.27 11.17
C VAL A 112 0.51 -16.58 11.75
N SER A 113 0.03 -16.53 12.99
CA SER A 113 -0.76 -17.59 13.61
C SER A 113 -2.18 -17.07 13.85
N GLY A 114 -3.18 -17.87 13.51
CA GLY A 114 -4.58 -17.48 13.60
C GLY A 114 -5.51 -18.54 13.04
N ASP A 115 -6.79 -18.42 13.36
CA ASP A 115 -7.83 -19.33 12.85
C ASP A 115 -8.51 -18.72 11.62
N HIS A 116 -8.02 -19.10 10.43
CA HIS A 116 -8.59 -18.66 9.16
C HIS A 116 -10.05 -19.09 8.97
N HIS A 117 -10.47 -20.23 9.54
CA HIS A 117 -11.86 -20.68 9.44
C HIS A 117 -12.78 -19.74 10.22
N ARG A 118 -12.43 -19.48 11.48
CA ARG A 118 -13.17 -18.55 12.32
C ARG A 118 -13.25 -17.16 11.69
N LEU A 119 -12.15 -16.68 11.11
CA LEU A 119 -12.15 -15.39 10.41
C LEU A 119 -13.11 -15.40 9.21
N ILE A 120 -13.09 -16.45 8.38
CA ILE A 120 -14.01 -16.57 7.23
C ILE A 120 -15.47 -16.62 7.68
N ASP A 121 -15.79 -17.36 8.75
CA ASP A 121 -17.13 -17.44 9.31
C ASP A 121 -17.63 -16.05 9.77
N GLU A 122 -16.77 -15.27 10.43
CA GLU A 122 -17.11 -13.91 10.87
C GLU A 122 -17.31 -12.95 9.68
N ILE A 123 -16.46 -13.05 8.65
CA ILE A 123 -16.58 -12.23 7.43
C ILE A 123 -17.90 -12.54 6.72
N THR A 124 -18.19 -13.81 6.47
CA THR A 124 -19.40 -14.23 5.74
C THR A 124 -20.69 -13.94 6.51
N ALA A 125 -20.64 -13.90 7.84
CA ALA A 125 -21.77 -13.49 8.68
C ALA A 125 -22.00 -11.95 8.70
N THR A 126 -20.95 -11.16 8.44
CA THR A 126 -21.00 -9.70 8.57
C THR A 126 -21.19 -8.99 7.23
N GLU A 127 -20.53 -9.47 6.18
CA GLU A 127 -20.49 -8.80 4.88
C GLU A 127 -21.71 -9.16 4.03
N PRO A 128 -22.37 -8.17 3.41
CA PRO A 128 -23.61 -8.41 2.64
C PRO A 128 -23.37 -9.18 1.32
N GLY A 129 -22.12 -9.34 0.89
CA GLY A 129 -21.71 -10.06 -0.33
C GLY A 129 -21.78 -9.22 -1.61
N PRO A 130 -21.23 -9.71 -2.75
CA PRO A 130 -20.25 -10.79 -2.88
C PRO A 130 -18.90 -10.43 -2.21
N ILE A 131 -18.11 -11.44 -1.83
CA ILE A 131 -16.79 -11.22 -1.19
C ILE A 131 -15.67 -11.61 -2.15
N THR A 132 -14.71 -10.70 -2.31
CA THR A 132 -13.40 -10.98 -2.93
C THR A 132 -12.34 -10.98 -1.83
N PHE A 133 -11.63 -12.08 -1.63
CA PHE A 133 -10.46 -12.14 -0.76
C PHE A 133 -9.20 -11.83 -1.58
N CYS A 134 -8.47 -10.78 -1.20
CA CYS A 134 -7.16 -10.48 -1.75
C CYS A 134 -6.06 -11.00 -0.83
N LEU A 135 -5.44 -12.11 -1.21
CA LEU A 135 -4.34 -12.72 -0.44
C LEU A 135 -3.00 -12.10 -0.84
N TYR A 136 -2.06 -12.08 0.11
CA TYR A 136 -0.68 -11.76 -0.21
C TYR A 136 -0.07 -12.85 -1.09
N TRP A 137 0.87 -12.50 -1.98
CA TRP A 137 1.38 -13.43 -3.00
C TRP A 137 1.87 -14.77 -2.42
N ASN A 138 2.47 -14.75 -1.23
CA ASN A 138 2.98 -15.96 -0.57
C ASN A 138 1.82 -16.89 -0.15
N GLU A 139 0.77 -16.33 0.44
CA GLU A 139 -0.43 -17.08 0.84
C GLU A 139 -1.27 -17.49 -0.39
N PHE A 140 -1.30 -16.66 -1.42
CA PHE A 140 -1.96 -16.97 -2.68
C PHE A 140 -1.29 -18.16 -3.40
N GLN A 141 0.01 -18.35 -3.22
CA GLN A 141 0.75 -19.51 -3.74
C GLN A 141 0.60 -20.75 -2.87
N ASP A 142 0.20 -20.61 -1.60
CA ASP A 142 -0.15 -21.74 -0.76
C ASP A 142 -1.55 -22.25 -1.14
N GLU A 143 -1.60 -23.38 -1.86
CA GLU A 143 -2.86 -23.98 -2.34
C GLU A 143 -3.82 -24.32 -1.20
N ARG A 144 -3.32 -24.64 0.00
CA ARG A 144 -4.17 -25.00 1.14
C ARG A 144 -4.87 -23.76 1.71
N ILE A 145 -4.13 -22.66 1.87
CA ILE A 145 -4.69 -21.38 2.32
C ILE A 145 -5.62 -20.83 1.24
N ARG A 146 -5.21 -20.83 -0.03
CA ARG A 146 -6.05 -20.34 -1.13
C ARG A 146 -7.37 -21.10 -1.23
N ALA A 147 -7.32 -22.44 -1.23
CA ALA A 147 -8.52 -23.28 -1.30
C ALA A 147 -9.47 -23.10 -0.10
N LEU A 148 -8.97 -22.63 1.05
CA LEU A 148 -9.80 -22.28 2.20
C LEU A 148 -10.69 -21.06 1.90
N TYR A 149 -10.13 -20.00 1.33
CA TYR A 149 -10.88 -18.78 0.98
C TYR A 149 -11.75 -18.94 -0.28
N GLU A 150 -11.32 -19.75 -1.25
CA GLU A 150 -12.07 -20.00 -2.51
C GLU A 150 -13.46 -20.60 -2.28
N ARG A 151 -13.70 -21.24 -1.13
CA ARG A 151 -15.02 -21.79 -0.77
C ARG A 151 -16.05 -20.72 -0.38
N SER A 152 -15.60 -19.52 -0.03
CA SER A 152 -16.45 -18.47 0.55
C SER A 152 -16.48 -17.19 -0.28
N GLY A 153 -15.73 -17.12 -1.37
CA GLY A 153 -15.66 -15.94 -2.23
C GLY A 153 -14.61 -16.06 -3.33
N ARG A 154 -14.52 -15.02 -4.17
CA ARG A 154 -13.48 -14.94 -5.21
C ARG A 154 -12.12 -14.69 -4.53
N VAL A 155 -11.08 -15.40 -4.94
CA VAL A 155 -9.72 -15.17 -4.41
C VAL A 155 -8.82 -14.57 -5.47
N ILE A 156 -8.08 -13.52 -5.11
CA ILE A 156 -7.16 -12.80 -5.99
C ILE A 156 -5.83 -12.50 -5.29
N CYS A 157 -4.86 -12.06 -6.10
CA CYS A 157 -3.63 -11.42 -5.68
C CYS A 157 -3.34 -10.27 -6.65
N HIS A 158 -2.94 -9.11 -6.13
CA HIS A 158 -2.62 -7.94 -6.99
C HIS A 158 -1.33 -8.10 -7.79
N GLY A 159 -0.48 -9.06 -7.41
CA GLY A 159 0.77 -9.36 -8.09
C GLY A 159 1.90 -9.73 -7.13
N TYR A 160 3.06 -10.06 -7.68
CA TYR A 160 4.26 -10.31 -6.87
C TYR A 160 4.87 -8.98 -6.40
N ARG A 161 5.17 -8.88 -5.10
CA ARG A 161 5.74 -7.67 -4.49
C ARG A 161 7.08 -7.26 -5.11
N GLY A 162 7.87 -8.24 -5.56
CA GLY A 162 9.24 -8.05 -6.02
C GLY A 162 10.27 -8.33 -4.93
N TYR A 163 11.46 -8.79 -5.34
CA TYR A 163 12.62 -8.97 -4.46
C TYR A 163 13.90 -8.70 -5.24
N MET A 164 14.81 -7.86 -4.72
CA MET A 164 16.03 -7.45 -5.44
C MET A 164 15.79 -6.99 -6.90
N ARG A 165 14.68 -6.27 -7.17
CA ARG A 165 14.17 -5.88 -8.51
C ARG A 165 13.70 -7.02 -9.43
N MET A 166 13.78 -8.27 -8.96
CA MET A 166 13.32 -9.41 -9.74
C MET A 166 11.81 -9.59 -9.58
N ARG A 167 11.16 -9.85 -10.71
CA ARG A 167 9.76 -10.29 -10.82
C ARG A 167 8.72 -9.34 -10.22
N THR A 168 9.09 -8.12 -9.80
CA THR A 168 8.15 -7.10 -9.36
C THR A 168 7.03 -6.99 -10.38
N ASP A 169 5.78 -7.09 -9.94
CA ASP A 169 4.65 -6.74 -10.80
C ASP A 169 4.57 -5.21 -10.90
N PRO A 170 4.89 -4.61 -12.08
CA PRO A 170 4.87 -3.15 -12.23
C PRO A 170 3.44 -2.59 -12.18
N ARG A 171 2.43 -3.45 -12.36
CA ARG A 171 1.01 -3.09 -12.34
C ARG A 171 0.34 -3.40 -10.99
N PHE A 172 1.07 -3.81 -9.95
CA PHE A 172 0.47 -4.15 -8.66
C PHE A 172 -0.51 -3.08 -8.12
N LEU A 173 -0.10 -1.80 -8.03
CA LEU A 173 -0.99 -0.73 -7.55
C LEU A 173 -2.14 -0.44 -8.52
N HIS A 174 -1.91 -0.61 -9.82
CA HIS A 174 -2.95 -0.47 -10.85
C HIS A 174 -4.03 -1.56 -10.71
N ASN A 175 -3.61 -2.81 -10.49
CA ASN A 175 -4.49 -3.95 -10.23
C ASN A 175 -5.28 -3.71 -8.94
N GLN A 176 -4.62 -3.21 -7.90
CA GLN A 176 -5.28 -2.85 -6.65
C GLN A 176 -6.33 -1.75 -6.83
N LEU A 177 -6.00 -0.66 -7.51
CA LEU A 177 -6.94 0.43 -7.79
C LEU A 177 -8.13 -0.07 -8.63
N ALA A 178 -7.88 -0.91 -9.63
CA ALA A 178 -8.93 -1.49 -10.47
C ALA A 178 -9.91 -2.34 -9.65
N GLU A 179 -9.42 -3.14 -8.72
CA GLU A 179 -10.29 -3.92 -7.83
C GLU A 179 -11.01 -3.02 -6.83
N LEU A 180 -10.35 -2.05 -6.21
CA LEU A 180 -11.01 -1.10 -5.30
C LEU A 180 -12.14 -0.33 -6.00
N ARG A 181 -11.95 0.09 -7.26
CA ARG A 181 -12.99 0.77 -8.06
C ARG A 181 -14.19 -0.11 -8.40
N ARG A 182 -14.09 -1.44 -8.27
CA ARG A 182 -15.21 -2.38 -8.46
C ARG A 182 -15.99 -2.63 -7.17
N HIS A 183 -15.37 -2.43 -6.01
CA HIS A 183 -15.97 -2.83 -4.73
C HIS A 183 -16.56 -1.65 -3.98
N LYS A 184 -17.74 -1.87 -3.39
CA LYS A 184 -18.37 -0.88 -2.53
C LYS A 184 -17.61 -0.77 -1.21
N ARG A 185 -17.22 -1.91 -0.64
CA ARG A 185 -16.58 -2.01 0.68
C ARG A 185 -15.15 -2.51 0.58
N VAL A 186 -14.30 -2.00 1.46
CA VAL A 186 -12.93 -2.49 1.67
C VAL A 186 -12.77 -2.88 3.14
N ALA A 187 -12.31 -4.09 3.43
CA ALA A 187 -12.27 -4.57 4.80
C ALA A 187 -11.04 -5.43 5.11
N SER A 188 -10.67 -5.49 6.38
CA SER A 188 -9.52 -6.26 6.88
C SER A 188 -9.67 -6.52 8.38
N ASN A 189 -9.00 -7.54 8.89
CA ASN A 189 -8.88 -7.78 10.33
C ASN A 189 -7.81 -6.95 11.03
N ARG A 190 -7.04 -6.14 10.29
CA ARG A 190 -6.17 -5.10 10.84
C ARG A 190 -6.19 -3.83 9.98
N LEU A 191 -5.96 -2.68 10.62
CA LEU A 191 -5.71 -1.46 9.89
C LEU A 191 -4.41 -1.62 9.09
N SER A 192 -4.50 -1.41 7.78
CA SER A 192 -3.43 -1.66 6.83
C SER A 192 -3.46 -0.64 5.70
N THR A 193 -2.40 -0.61 4.89
CA THR A 193 -2.31 0.20 3.68
C THR A 193 -3.53 0.02 2.76
N ALA A 194 -4.04 -1.21 2.63
CA ALA A 194 -5.15 -1.52 1.73
C ALA A 194 -6.45 -0.82 2.15
N ILE A 195 -6.70 -0.69 3.46
CA ILE A 195 -7.84 0.05 4.00
C ILE A 195 -7.73 1.53 3.64
N LEU A 196 -6.55 2.12 3.83
CA LEU A 196 -6.33 3.54 3.51
C LEU A 196 -6.50 3.80 2.00
N TYR A 197 -5.94 2.93 1.16
CA TYR A 197 -6.08 3.03 -0.30
C TYR A 197 -7.55 2.88 -0.73
N GLY A 198 -8.29 1.93 -0.17
CA GLY A 198 -9.69 1.74 -0.51
C GLY A 198 -10.58 2.90 -0.04
N ALA A 199 -10.37 3.42 1.17
CA ALA A 199 -11.06 4.62 1.64
C ALA A 199 -10.77 5.84 0.75
N ALA A 200 -9.51 6.03 0.35
CA ALA A 200 -9.12 7.09 -0.59
C ALA A 200 -9.79 6.93 -1.97
N ALA A 201 -9.88 5.69 -2.48
CA ALA A 201 -10.57 5.35 -3.72
C ALA A 201 -12.11 5.43 -3.63
N GLY A 202 -12.66 5.67 -2.43
CA GLY A 202 -14.09 5.85 -2.17
C GLY A 202 -14.86 4.59 -1.80
N CYS A 203 -14.18 3.54 -1.35
CA CYS A 203 -14.84 2.39 -0.73
C CYS A 203 -15.26 2.73 0.71
N ASP A 204 -16.35 2.13 1.19
CA ASP A 204 -16.72 2.12 2.60
C ASP A 204 -15.74 1.21 3.37
N PRO A 205 -14.89 1.75 4.27
CA PRO A 205 -13.88 0.93 4.95
C PRO A 205 -14.45 0.18 6.15
N ALA A 206 -13.80 -0.93 6.55
CA ALA A 206 -14.08 -1.63 7.79
C ALA A 206 -12.82 -2.32 8.34
N VAL A 207 -12.62 -2.27 9.66
CA VAL A 207 -11.53 -2.98 10.35
C VAL A 207 -12.08 -3.69 11.57
N TYR A 208 -12.24 -5.01 11.47
CA TYR A 208 -12.85 -5.83 12.51
C TYR A 208 -12.45 -7.31 12.42
N GLY A 209 -12.79 -8.07 13.45
CA GLY A 209 -12.52 -9.50 13.55
C GLY A 209 -11.23 -9.84 14.26
N ASP A 210 -10.92 -11.13 14.31
CA ASP A 210 -9.70 -11.63 14.93
C ASP A 210 -8.48 -11.03 14.23
N PRO A 211 -7.67 -10.19 14.91
CA PRO A 211 -6.50 -9.58 14.29
C PRO A 211 -5.44 -10.61 13.89
N MET A 212 -5.57 -11.87 14.34
CA MET A 212 -4.51 -12.89 14.30
C MET A 212 -3.25 -12.38 15.03
N TYR A 213 -2.16 -13.16 15.06
CA TYR A 213 -0.94 -12.78 15.76
C TYR A 213 0.29 -12.98 14.88
N LEU A 214 1.19 -12.01 14.90
CA LEU A 214 2.53 -12.20 14.36
C LEU A 214 3.42 -12.86 15.42
N ASP A 215 4.33 -13.74 14.96
CA ASP A 215 5.41 -14.20 15.82
C ASP A 215 6.25 -13.00 16.30
N GLY A 216 6.38 -12.84 17.62
CA GLY A 216 7.11 -11.72 18.23
C GLY A 216 6.40 -10.36 18.16
N GLU A 217 5.07 -10.34 18.04
CA GLU A 217 4.30 -9.09 17.93
C GLU A 217 4.52 -8.09 19.08
N ASP A 218 4.78 -6.83 18.72
CA ASP A 218 4.73 -5.69 19.63
C ASP A 218 3.28 -5.29 19.92
N THR A 219 2.67 -5.97 20.89
CA THR A 219 1.27 -5.76 21.29
C THR A 219 0.96 -4.32 21.74
N PRO A 220 1.85 -3.58 22.44
CA PRO A 220 1.68 -2.14 22.67
C PRO A 220 1.47 -1.31 21.39
N THR A 221 2.24 -1.58 20.33
CA THR A 221 2.10 -0.87 19.06
C THR A 221 0.77 -1.19 18.38
N ALA A 222 0.34 -2.46 18.38
CA ALA A 222 -0.97 -2.84 17.87
C ALA A 222 -2.13 -2.15 18.64
N ALA A 223 -2.04 -2.09 19.97
CA ALA A 223 -3.02 -1.39 20.80
C ALA A 223 -3.01 0.13 20.55
N ARG A 224 -1.83 0.71 20.31
CA ARG A 224 -1.68 2.14 19.97
C ARG A 224 -2.38 2.48 18.66
N ILE A 225 -2.27 1.64 17.63
CA ILE A 225 -2.99 1.83 16.35
C ILE A 225 -4.50 1.98 16.59
N ARG A 226 -5.10 1.08 17.37
CA ARG A 226 -6.55 1.14 17.63
C ARG A 226 -6.98 2.42 18.37
N ARG A 227 -6.12 2.95 19.25
CA ARG A 227 -6.41 4.20 19.97
C ARG A 227 -6.15 5.46 19.17
N GLU A 228 -5.16 5.46 18.28
CA GLU A 228 -4.80 6.64 17.48
C GLU A 228 -5.72 6.85 16.28
N TRP A 229 -6.33 5.78 15.75
CA TRP A 229 -7.26 5.84 14.62
C TRP A 229 -8.57 5.08 14.91
N PRO A 230 -9.30 5.39 16.00
CA PRO A 230 -10.55 4.70 16.33
C PRO A 230 -11.60 4.83 15.22
N GLU A 231 -11.59 5.94 14.47
CA GLU A 231 -12.49 6.23 13.35
C GLU A 231 -12.33 5.29 12.15
N LEU A 232 -11.26 4.51 12.08
CA LEU A 232 -11.04 3.50 11.04
C LEU A 232 -11.46 2.08 11.46
N HIS A 233 -11.91 1.90 12.71
CA HIS A 233 -12.21 0.59 13.28
C HIS A 233 -13.71 0.34 13.43
N GLY A 234 -14.07 -0.95 13.38
CA GLY A 234 -15.46 -1.43 13.41
C GLY A 234 -15.93 -1.96 12.06
N THR A 235 -17.16 -2.48 12.04
CA THR A 235 -17.79 -3.08 10.85
C THR A 235 -18.35 -2.05 9.87
N ALA A 236 -18.65 -0.84 10.35
CA ALA A 236 -19.17 0.26 9.54
C ALA A 236 -18.77 1.63 10.15
N PRO A 237 -17.46 1.98 10.17
CA PRO A 237 -17.04 3.33 10.47
C PRO A 237 -17.66 4.35 9.50
N ASP A 238 -17.72 5.61 9.92
CA ASP A 238 -18.22 6.71 9.09
C ASP A 238 -17.33 6.88 7.83
N PRO A 239 -17.86 6.68 6.60
CA PRO A 239 -17.04 6.67 5.39
C PRO A 239 -16.35 8.01 5.10
N GLU A 240 -16.99 9.14 5.41
CA GLU A 240 -16.42 10.46 5.16
C GLU A 240 -15.23 10.74 6.09
N THR A 241 -15.39 10.50 7.39
CA THR A 241 -14.33 10.63 8.39
C THR A 241 -13.17 9.68 8.09
N ALA A 242 -13.48 8.43 7.73
CA ALA A 242 -12.47 7.44 7.41
C ALA A 242 -11.68 7.82 6.14
N ARG A 243 -12.36 8.34 5.10
CA ARG A 243 -11.71 8.83 3.89
C ARG A 243 -10.83 10.05 4.17
N ALA A 244 -11.30 11.03 4.95
CA ALA A 244 -10.51 12.20 5.31
C ALA A 244 -9.22 11.79 6.06
N THR A 245 -9.34 10.85 6.99
CA THR A 245 -8.21 10.28 7.73
C THR A 245 -7.25 9.56 6.81
N ALA A 246 -7.75 8.72 5.89
CA ALA A 246 -6.94 8.01 4.93
C ALA A 246 -6.16 8.97 4.02
N LEU A 247 -6.81 10.00 3.46
CA LEU A 247 -6.14 11.00 2.62
C LEU A 247 -5.05 11.76 3.38
N ALA A 248 -5.25 12.06 4.66
CA ALA A 248 -4.24 12.68 5.51
C ALA A 248 -3.04 11.76 5.77
N GLU A 249 -3.27 10.48 6.08
CA GLU A 249 -2.19 9.48 6.27
C GLU A 249 -1.41 9.19 4.98
N LEU A 250 -2.09 9.25 3.83
CA LEU A 250 -1.51 9.05 2.50
C LEU A 250 -0.87 10.30 1.91
N GLY A 251 -1.08 11.48 2.52
CA GLY A 251 -0.47 12.73 2.12
C GLY A 251 -1.04 13.36 0.86
N ASP A 252 -2.37 13.35 0.69
CA ASP A 252 -3.07 13.94 -0.46
C ASP A 252 -2.73 15.42 -0.68
N GLY A 253 -2.50 16.18 0.40
CA GLY A 253 -2.06 17.58 0.33
C GLY A 253 -0.57 17.80 0.00
N HIS A 254 0.18 16.75 -0.30
CA HIS A 254 1.64 16.80 -0.50
C HIS A 254 2.11 16.14 -1.80
N LEU A 255 1.20 15.92 -2.76
CA LEU A 255 1.58 15.38 -4.07
C LEU A 255 2.38 16.43 -4.86
N ALA A 256 3.57 16.03 -5.29
CA ALA A 256 4.46 16.86 -6.10
C ALA A 256 4.03 16.81 -7.57
N SER A 257 4.20 17.91 -8.30
CA SER A 257 4.08 17.89 -9.76
C SER A 257 5.11 16.94 -10.39
N PRO A 258 4.95 16.52 -11.66
CA PRO A 258 5.92 15.66 -12.34
C PRO A 258 7.35 16.21 -12.32
N ALA A 259 7.51 17.54 -12.46
CA ALA A 259 8.83 18.18 -12.45
C ALA A 259 9.47 18.18 -11.05
N GLU A 260 8.69 18.51 -10.02
CA GLU A 260 9.16 18.49 -8.62
C GLU A 260 9.50 17.07 -8.19
N LEU A 261 8.66 16.09 -8.51
CA LEU A 261 8.87 14.70 -8.15
C LEU A 261 10.16 14.15 -8.81
N ARG A 262 10.40 14.46 -10.09
CA ARG A 262 11.67 14.10 -10.76
C ARG A 262 12.87 14.68 -10.02
N ALA A 263 12.82 15.96 -9.64
CA ALA A 263 13.90 16.60 -8.90
C ALA A 263 14.13 15.95 -7.52
N ILE A 264 13.05 15.69 -6.77
CA ILE A 264 13.09 15.05 -5.45
C ILE A 264 13.70 13.65 -5.52
N LEU A 265 13.33 12.87 -6.54
CA LEU A 265 13.78 11.48 -6.70
C LEU A 265 15.18 11.35 -7.34
N GLY A 266 15.74 12.44 -7.87
CA GLY A 266 17.02 12.44 -8.58
C GLY A 266 16.94 11.93 -10.03
N TRP A 267 15.78 12.12 -10.67
CA TRP A 267 15.52 11.69 -12.05
C TRP A 267 15.77 12.80 -13.07
N PRO A 268 16.05 12.45 -14.35
CA PRO A 268 16.32 13.43 -15.39
C PRO A 268 15.11 14.32 -15.69
N ALA A 269 15.37 15.60 -15.97
CA ALA A 269 14.37 16.54 -16.49
C ALA A 269 13.90 16.13 -17.90
N PHE A 270 12.71 16.58 -18.28
CA PHE A 270 12.17 16.35 -19.64
C PHE A 270 13.13 16.92 -20.68
N GLY A 271 13.54 16.12 -21.67
CA GLY A 271 14.43 16.56 -22.75
C GLY A 271 15.94 16.53 -22.44
N ALA A 272 16.36 16.14 -21.24
CA ALA A 272 17.77 15.82 -20.99
C ALA A 272 18.08 14.44 -21.60
N GLY A 273 18.43 14.42 -22.89
CA GLY A 273 18.85 13.21 -23.59
C GLY A 273 19.94 12.49 -22.81
N LEU A 274 19.81 11.16 -22.69
CA LEU A 274 20.91 10.31 -22.25
C LEU A 274 22.13 10.62 -23.14
N PRO A 275 23.33 10.87 -22.58
CA PRO A 275 24.51 10.98 -23.41
C PRO A 275 24.63 9.69 -24.24
N ALA A 276 24.75 9.86 -25.56
CA ALA A 276 24.88 8.75 -26.49
C ALA A 276 26.00 7.84 -25.97
N LYS A 277 25.71 6.54 -25.84
CA LYS A 277 26.74 5.55 -25.51
C LYS A 277 27.86 5.71 -26.54
N VAL A 278 29.02 6.20 -26.09
CA VAL A 278 30.25 6.12 -26.87
C VAL A 278 30.56 4.64 -26.98
N ALA A 279 30.36 4.09 -28.17
CA ALA A 279 30.81 2.74 -28.50
C ALA A 279 32.34 2.72 -28.38
N ALA A 280 32.83 1.80 -27.56
CA ALA A 280 34.21 1.31 -27.58
C ALA A 280 34.20 -0.10 -28.14
#